data_AF-A0A7J0FBX3-F1
#
_entry.id   AF-A0A7J0FBX3-F1
#
_cell.length_a   1.000
_cell.length_b   1.000
_cell.length_c   1.000
_cell.angle_alpha   90.00
_cell.angle_beta   90.00
_cell.angle_gamma   90.00
#
_symmetry.space_group_name_H-M   'P 1'
#
loop_
_entity.id
_entity.type
_entity.pdbx_description
1 polymer ?
#
loop_
_entity_poly.entity_id
_entity_poly.type
_entity_poly.pdbx_seq_one_letter_code
_entity_poly.pdbx_strand_id
1 'polypeptide(L)'
;MSSVFISLFGIESYCFPHSHEFHLFVRSQSCVEFAEKAALHKHSMWSSVATEIFLGYAFGIALFFHAESVCLWASNSANNSTNYLLRNGCVWLMGVPAGFKLNTELARILGMLSLNAIQIWSTLWFFVGSVFIYFVKGLAILGILFGVTTPAALIVDMILLATLHVSTLHWLISHLYSYQIQALAAFSRLFRGQKWNPLRERYDSYDYTVEQHIVGSLLFTPLLLLLPTTSVFYIFFTILKSTISFTCLSIDIVISIIRATPYIKLLLWLVRPRRFPCGIWFEIISCQSNGVEPLDIDRLSDTCTPSEKSWQTTDTSGTQPSVLVSILQSNFLNIGQIVWPHYREVFSVVSGSFVASSAYGVLTGRRIPPSTLGTGLPSMMPWTFIPYKEYWRICYDSELKISVTPGDIVVAGTDGLFDNVHGYEIEEIVNQGVDEARIPQEIACSIAKLALSTSLDSYAISPFAKASWEAGLEFIGGKIDYITVVVFYIVSTD
;
A
#
# COMPACT_ATOMS: atom_id res chain seq x y z
N MET A 1 49.53 -11.08 -8.36
CA MET A 1 48.58 -10.32 -7.51
C MET A 1 47.20 -10.50 -8.09
N SER A 2 46.49 -11.51 -7.62
CA SER A 2 45.15 -11.84 -8.08
C SER A 2 44.15 -11.13 -7.17
N SER A 3 43.54 -10.05 -7.65
CA SER A 3 42.47 -9.36 -6.93
C SER A 3 41.17 -10.16 -7.07
N VAL A 4 40.69 -10.77 -5.99
CA VAL A 4 39.39 -11.45 -5.98
C VAL A 4 38.29 -10.41 -5.74
N PHE A 5 37.32 -10.35 -6.64
CA PHE A 5 36.19 -9.43 -6.56
C PHE A 5 35.04 -10.15 -5.83
N ILE A 6 34.87 -9.91 -4.52
CA ILE A 6 33.71 -10.40 -3.77
C ILE A 6 32.80 -9.20 -3.51
N SER A 7 31.90 -8.92 -4.45
CA SER A 7 30.79 -7.99 -4.23
C SER A 7 29.54 -8.80 -3.89
N LEU A 8 29.47 -9.32 -2.66
CA LEU A 8 28.28 -9.97 -2.16
C LEU A 8 27.38 -8.92 -1.50
N PHE A 9 26.32 -8.53 -2.19
CA PHE A 9 25.28 -7.65 -1.65
C PHE A 9 24.67 -8.29 -0.39
N GLY A 10 24.71 -7.57 0.73
CA GLY A 10 24.07 -8.00 2.00
C GLY A 10 24.82 -9.07 2.78
N ILE A 11 26.11 -9.28 2.49
CA ILE A 11 26.94 -10.27 3.20
C ILE A 11 28.13 -9.55 3.85
N GLU A 12 28.18 -9.56 5.19
CA GLU A 12 29.41 -9.16 5.89
C GLU A 12 30.48 -10.24 5.65
N SER A 13 31.74 -9.83 5.50
CA SER A 13 32.84 -10.73 5.15
C SER A 13 34.03 -10.48 6.07
N TYR A 14 34.60 -11.55 6.61
CA TYR A 14 35.83 -11.54 7.42
C TYR A 14 36.98 -12.10 6.59
N CYS A 15 38.13 -11.44 6.63
CA CYS A 15 39.37 -11.91 6.01
C CYS A 15 40.40 -12.13 7.11
N PHE A 16 40.89 -13.36 7.27
CA PHE A 16 41.90 -13.72 8.26
C PHE A 16 43.27 -13.86 7.57
N PRO A 17 44.24 -12.94 7.81
CA PRO A 17 45.58 -13.03 7.24
C PRO A 17 46.50 -13.99 8.01
N HIS A 18 47.44 -14.63 7.30
CA HIS A 18 48.40 -15.59 7.87
C HIS A 18 49.49 -14.96 8.77
N SER A 19 49.67 -13.63 8.76
CA SER A 19 50.62 -12.93 9.65
C SER A 19 49.93 -12.38 10.89
N HIS A 20 50.43 -12.72 12.08
CA HIS A 20 49.96 -12.27 13.41
C HIS A 20 49.93 -10.75 13.67
N GLU A 21 50.10 -9.91 12.66
CA GLU A 21 50.01 -8.46 12.76
C GLU A 21 49.13 -7.93 11.61
N PHE A 22 47.97 -7.37 12.00
CA PHE A 22 46.92 -6.67 11.24
C PHE A 22 45.55 -7.35 11.23
N HIS A 23 44.79 -7.10 12.31
CA HIS A 23 43.35 -7.37 12.40
C HIS A 23 42.57 -6.22 11.72
N LEU A 24 41.93 -6.50 10.58
CA LEU A 24 41.06 -5.55 9.90
C LEU A 24 39.60 -5.89 10.24
N PHE A 25 39.13 -5.42 11.40
CA PHE A 25 37.72 -5.43 11.77
C PHE A 25 36.98 -4.35 10.96
N VAL A 26 36.52 -4.69 9.75
CA VAL A 26 35.72 -3.76 8.92
C VAL A 26 34.25 -3.92 9.26
N ARG A 27 33.85 -3.42 10.43
CA ARG A 27 32.45 -3.05 10.65
C ARG A 27 32.25 -1.63 10.11
N SER A 28 32.20 -1.52 8.78
CA SER A 28 31.89 -0.26 8.10
C SER A 28 30.44 0.10 8.40
N GLN A 29 30.28 1.05 9.31
CA GLN A 29 29.03 1.55 9.88
C GLN A 29 28.19 2.39 8.91
N SER A 30 28.27 2.13 7.60
CA SER A 30 27.37 2.71 6.60
C SER A 30 26.86 1.61 5.69
N CYS A 31 25.79 0.95 6.14
CA CYS A 31 25.10 -0.10 5.41
C CYS A 31 24.77 0.41 3.99
N VAL A 32 25.43 -0.16 2.98
CA VAL A 32 25.24 0.15 1.55
C VAL A 32 23.77 0.09 1.17
N GLU A 33 23.06 -0.86 1.79
CA GLU A 33 21.62 -1.03 1.67
C GLU A 33 20.85 0.18 2.21
N PHE A 34 21.26 0.77 3.33
CA PHE A 34 20.65 2.00 3.86
C PHE A 34 20.89 3.19 2.93
N ALA A 35 22.12 3.35 2.41
CA ALA A 35 22.44 4.40 1.45
C ALA A 35 21.68 4.24 0.13
N GLU A 36 21.56 3.01 -0.37
CA GLU A 36 20.77 2.68 -1.55
C GLU A 36 19.28 2.92 -1.32
N LYS A 37 18.72 2.47 -0.19
CA LYS A 37 17.31 2.72 0.18
C LYS A 37 17.03 4.23 0.30
N ALA A 38 17.93 4.99 0.92
CA ALA A 38 17.79 6.44 1.05
C ALA A 38 17.84 7.16 -0.32
N ALA A 39 18.73 6.76 -1.22
CA ALA A 39 18.77 7.32 -2.56
C ALA A 39 17.59 6.91 -3.43
N LEU A 40 17.20 5.64 -3.40
CA LEU A 40 15.98 5.17 -4.06
C LEU A 40 14.77 5.96 -3.57
N HIS A 41 14.69 6.26 -2.27
CA HIS A 41 13.62 7.08 -1.70
C HIS A 41 13.64 8.51 -2.26
N LYS A 42 14.80 9.19 -2.22
CA LYS A 42 14.95 10.55 -2.76
C LYS A 42 14.55 10.59 -4.23
N HIS A 43 15.08 9.68 -5.04
CA HIS A 43 14.75 9.63 -6.46
C HIS A 43 13.26 9.28 -6.67
N SER A 44 12.68 8.38 -5.86
CA SER A 44 11.25 8.04 -5.88
C SER A 44 10.36 9.27 -5.71
N MET A 45 10.69 10.16 -4.75
CA MET A 45 9.91 11.39 -4.55
C MET A 45 10.02 12.32 -5.76
N TRP A 46 11.23 12.60 -6.24
CA TRP A 46 11.44 13.50 -7.38
C TRP A 46 10.78 12.98 -8.65
N SER A 47 10.79 11.67 -8.89
CA SER A 47 10.11 11.09 -10.03
C SER A 47 8.60 11.15 -9.90
N SER A 48 8.03 10.95 -8.71
CA SER A 48 6.59 11.10 -8.50
C SER A 48 6.15 12.53 -8.81
N VAL A 49 6.91 13.52 -8.32
CA VAL A 49 6.62 14.93 -8.61
C VAL A 49 6.79 15.22 -10.11
N ALA A 50 7.85 14.71 -10.73
CA ALA A 50 8.09 14.90 -12.15
C ALA A 50 7.00 14.27 -13.03
N THR A 51 6.50 13.08 -12.69
CA THR A 51 5.41 12.43 -13.42
C THR A 51 4.09 13.15 -13.20
N GLU A 52 3.80 13.66 -11.99
CA GLU A 52 2.62 14.49 -11.74
C GLU A 52 2.63 15.80 -12.53
N ILE A 53 3.78 16.48 -12.61
CA ILE A 53 3.95 17.69 -13.43
C ILE A 53 3.82 17.37 -14.91
N PHE A 54 4.45 16.30 -15.41
CA PHE A 54 4.35 15.90 -16.81
C PHE A 54 2.91 15.55 -17.21
N LEU A 55 2.24 14.74 -16.39
CA LEU A 55 0.85 14.36 -16.61
C LEU A 55 -0.08 15.59 -16.50
N GLY A 56 0.21 16.50 -15.57
CA GLY A 56 -0.49 17.77 -15.40
C GLY A 56 -0.30 18.72 -16.57
N TYR A 57 0.91 18.78 -17.14
CA TYR A 57 1.22 19.55 -18.34
C TYR A 57 0.42 19.03 -19.55
N ALA A 58 0.46 17.71 -19.78
CA ALA A 58 -0.31 17.08 -20.86
C ALA A 58 -1.83 17.31 -20.69
N PHE A 59 -2.36 17.08 -19.48
CA PHE A 59 -3.76 17.29 -19.17
C PHE A 59 -4.17 18.77 -19.27
N GLY A 60 -3.38 19.68 -18.73
CA GLY A 60 -3.66 21.11 -18.71
C GLY A 60 -3.65 21.72 -20.11
N ILE A 61 -2.71 21.34 -20.98
CA ILE A 61 -2.73 21.77 -22.39
C ILE A 61 -3.99 21.25 -23.09
N ALA A 62 -4.31 19.96 -22.93
CA ALA A 62 -5.50 19.38 -23.53
C ALA A 62 -6.77 20.10 -23.05
N LEU A 63 -6.87 20.39 -21.74
CA LEU A 63 -7.98 21.10 -21.12
C LEU A 63 -8.07 22.57 -21.59
N PHE A 64 -6.95 23.25 -21.78
CA PHE A 64 -6.92 24.64 -22.24
C PHE A 64 -7.44 24.77 -23.67
N PHE A 65 -6.99 23.90 -24.59
CA PHE A 65 -7.45 23.91 -25.99
C PHE A 65 -8.91 23.48 -26.14
N HIS A 66 -9.37 22.54 -25.30
CA HIS A 66 -10.76 22.04 -25.34
C HIS A 66 -11.67 22.71 -24.30
N ALA A 67 -11.26 23.85 -23.73
CA ALA A 67 -11.99 24.48 -22.62
C ALA A 67 -13.44 24.82 -22.97
N GLU A 68 -13.69 25.28 -24.20
CA GLU A 68 -15.04 25.59 -24.68
C GLU A 68 -15.91 24.33 -24.79
N SER A 69 -15.37 23.25 -25.36
CA SER A 69 -16.05 21.96 -25.46
C SER A 69 -16.36 21.37 -24.08
N VAL A 70 -15.40 21.47 -23.14
CA VAL A 70 -15.58 21.01 -21.75
C VAL A 70 -16.63 21.85 -21.04
N CYS A 71 -16.64 23.17 -21.23
CA CYS A 71 -17.64 24.07 -20.67
C CYS A 71 -19.05 23.75 -21.17
N LEU A 72 -19.20 23.55 -22.48
CA LEU A 72 -20.47 23.14 -23.10
C LEU A 72 -20.93 21.78 -22.61
N TRP A 73 -20.02 20.79 -22.56
CA TRP A 73 -20.33 19.46 -22.05
C TRP A 73 -20.78 19.50 -20.59
N ALA A 74 -20.06 20.23 -19.73
CA ALA A 74 -20.36 20.35 -18.32
C ALA A 74 -21.71 21.07 -18.10
N SER A 75 -21.97 22.17 -18.82
CA SER A 75 -23.25 22.87 -18.74
C SER A 75 -24.41 22.01 -19.24
N ASN A 76 -24.21 21.25 -20.33
CA ASN A 76 -25.23 20.33 -20.84
C ASN A 76 -25.49 19.17 -19.87
N SER A 77 -24.43 18.61 -19.27
CA SER A 77 -24.52 17.55 -18.28
C SER A 77 -25.23 18.02 -17.00
N ALA A 78 -24.90 19.22 -16.51
CA ALA A 78 -25.60 19.85 -15.38
C ALA A 78 -27.07 20.08 -15.71
N ASN A 79 -27.38 20.64 -16.89
CA ASN A 79 -28.75 20.89 -17.32
C ASN A 79 -29.55 19.59 -17.48
N ASN A 80 -28.97 18.55 -18.08
CA ASN A 80 -29.60 17.24 -18.21
C ASN A 80 -29.86 16.61 -16.83
N SER A 81 -28.88 16.66 -15.92
CA SER A 81 -29.05 16.15 -14.57
C SER A 81 -30.18 16.88 -13.83
N THR A 82 -30.20 18.21 -13.88
CA THR A 82 -31.21 19.02 -13.17
C THR A 82 -32.60 18.94 -13.80
N ASN A 83 -32.72 19.13 -15.12
CA ASN A 83 -34.03 19.22 -15.79
C ASN A 83 -34.58 17.88 -16.28
N TYR A 84 -33.74 16.94 -16.71
CA TYR A 84 -34.22 15.63 -17.12
C TYR A 84 -34.34 14.68 -15.94
N LEU A 85 -33.29 14.50 -15.15
CA LEU A 85 -33.30 13.50 -14.07
C LEU A 85 -34.04 14.00 -12.83
N LEU A 86 -33.66 15.16 -12.28
CA LEU A 86 -34.25 15.65 -11.03
C LEU A 86 -35.69 16.17 -11.19
N ARG A 87 -35.94 17.05 -12.16
CA ARG A 87 -37.28 17.63 -12.36
C ARG A 87 -38.31 16.58 -12.77
N ASN A 88 -38.02 15.73 -13.77
CA ASN A 88 -38.95 14.66 -14.16
C ASN A 88 -39.13 13.64 -13.05
N GLY A 89 -38.06 13.31 -12.31
CA GLY A 89 -38.14 12.44 -11.13
C GLY A 89 -39.08 13.01 -10.06
N CYS A 90 -38.98 14.30 -9.74
CA CYS A 90 -39.89 14.95 -8.78
C CYS A 90 -41.35 14.96 -9.28
N VAL A 91 -41.58 15.19 -10.58
CA VAL A 91 -42.94 15.13 -11.16
C VAL A 91 -43.51 13.71 -11.12
N TRP A 92 -42.69 12.70 -11.43
CA TRP A 92 -43.07 11.29 -11.34
C TRP A 92 -43.41 10.87 -9.90
N LEU A 93 -42.66 11.35 -8.91
CA LEU A 93 -42.90 11.11 -7.49
C LEU A 93 -44.22 11.73 -6.97
N MET A 94 -44.66 12.86 -7.53
CA MET A 94 -45.94 13.49 -7.17
C MET A 94 -47.17 12.78 -7.75
N GLY A 95 -46.98 11.95 -8.77
CA GLY A 95 -48.04 11.18 -9.42
C GLY A 95 -48.30 9.84 -8.73
N VAL A 96 -48.10 8.75 -9.48
CA VAL A 96 -48.24 7.37 -8.99
C VAL A 96 -46.94 6.62 -9.30
N PRO A 97 -45.89 6.79 -8.48
CA PRO A 97 -44.62 6.14 -8.73
C PRO A 97 -44.77 4.62 -8.63
N ALA A 98 -44.39 3.90 -9.69
CA ALA A 98 -44.41 2.44 -9.77
C ALA A 98 -45.76 1.78 -9.40
N GLY A 99 -46.88 2.49 -9.56
CA GLY A 99 -48.22 1.99 -9.20
C GLY A 99 -48.58 2.11 -7.72
N PHE A 100 -47.70 2.66 -6.87
CA PHE A 100 -48.00 2.88 -5.45
C PHE A 100 -48.94 4.07 -5.26
N LYS A 101 -50.07 3.84 -4.59
CA LYS A 101 -51.02 4.90 -4.23
C LYS A 101 -50.51 5.64 -2.99
N LEU A 102 -49.71 6.66 -3.23
CA LEU A 102 -49.15 7.52 -2.19
C LEU A 102 -50.18 8.54 -1.68
N ASN A 103 -49.94 9.08 -0.48
CA ASN A 103 -50.64 10.27 0.00
C ASN A 103 -50.30 11.47 -0.89
N THR A 104 -51.30 11.93 -1.64
CA THR A 104 -51.16 12.97 -2.67
C THR A 104 -50.80 14.33 -2.09
N GLU A 105 -51.27 14.67 -0.88
CA GLU A 105 -50.97 15.96 -0.26
C GLU A 105 -49.51 16.05 0.19
N LEU A 106 -49.00 15.01 0.87
CA LEU A 106 -47.60 14.99 1.30
C LEU A 106 -46.66 14.90 0.10
N ALA A 107 -46.99 14.07 -0.89
CA ALA A 107 -46.20 13.98 -2.13
C ALA A 107 -46.14 15.32 -2.87
N ARG A 108 -47.27 16.04 -2.96
CA ARG A 108 -47.34 17.38 -3.56
C ARG A 108 -46.49 18.39 -2.80
N ILE A 109 -46.56 18.44 -1.47
CA ILE A 109 -45.76 19.38 -0.67
C ILE A 109 -44.26 19.11 -0.86
N LEU A 110 -43.84 17.84 -0.75
CA LEU A 110 -42.43 17.48 -0.86
C LEU A 110 -41.88 17.65 -2.28
N GLY A 111 -42.70 17.36 -3.29
CA GLY A 111 -42.38 17.58 -4.69
C GLY A 111 -42.28 19.07 -5.05
N MET A 112 -43.22 19.90 -4.58
CA MET A 112 -43.16 21.37 -4.78
C MET A 112 -41.92 21.98 -4.12
N LEU A 113 -41.58 21.56 -2.89
CA LEU A 113 -40.37 22.01 -2.21
C LEU A 113 -39.10 21.64 -2.99
N SER A 114 -39.04 20.40 -3.49
CA SER A 114 -37.92 19.91 -4.29
C SER A 114 -37.80 20.68 -5.61
N LEU A 115 -38.90 20.88 -6.33
CA LEU A 115 -38.93 21.64 -7.58
C LEU A 115 -38.55 23.10 -7.38
N ASN A 116 -38.95 23.72 -6.27
CA ASN A 116 -38.55 25.09 -5.96
C ASN A 116 -37.03 25.18 -5.71
N ALA A 117 -36.47 24.27 -4.92
CA ALA A 117 -35.02 24.21 -4.68
C ALA A 117 -34.23 23.99 -6.00
N ILE A 118 -34.73 23.11 -6.87
CA ILE A 118 -34.18 22.87 -8.21
C ILE A 118 -34.24 24.15 -9.06
N GLN A 119 -35.34 24.88 -9.03
CA GLN A 119 -35.52 26.12 -9.79
C GLN A 119 -34.54 27.21 -9.33
N ILE A 120 -34.41 27.40 -8.01
CA ILE A 120 -33.45 28.36 -7.42
C ILE A 120 -32.01 28.01 -7.84
N TRP A 121 -31.67 26.72 -7.84
CA TRP A 121 -30.34 26.29 -8.28
C TRP A 121 -30.12 26.50 -9.78
N SER A 122 -31.12 26.23 -10.60
CA SER A 122 -31.06 26.44 -12.05
C SER A 122 -30.86 27.91 -12.43
N THR A 123 -31.48 28.85 -11.70
CA THR A 123 -31.26 30.27 -11.94
C THR A 123 -29.87 30.70 -11.49
N LEU A 124 -29.37 30.20 -10.36
CA LEU A 124 -28.00 30.45 -9.90
C LEU A 124 -26.96 29.98 -10.93
N TRP A 125 -27.12 28.77 -11.46
CA TRP A 125 -26.20 28.20 -12.45
C TRP A 125 -26.12 29.04 -13.74
N PHE A 126 -27.25 29.62 -14.17
CA PHE A 126 -27.29 30.51 -15.34
C PHE A 126 -26.37 31.73 -15.14
N PHE A 127 -26.36 32.35 -13.96
CA PHE A 127 -25.47 33.47 -13.67
C PHE A 127 -23.99 33.07 -13.60
N VAL A 128 -23.70 31.88 -13.07
CA VAL A 128 -22.33 31.35 -12.97
C VAL A 128 -21.77 30.91 -14.32
N GLY A 129 -22.62 30.53 -15.27
CA GLY A 129 -22.22 30.01 -16.59
C GLY A 129 -21.23 30.90 -17.35
N SER A 130 -21.40 32.23 -17.29
CA SER A 130 -20.48 33.16 -17.95
C SER A 130 -19.08 33.22 -17.31
N VAL A 131 -18.96 32.92 -16.01
CA VAL A 131 -17.69 32.92 -15.27
C VAL A 131 -17.01 31.54 -15.35
N PHE A 132 -17.79 30.49 -15.61
CA PHE A 132 -17.33 29.10 -15.59
C PHE A 132 -16.20 28.82 -16.60
N ILE A 133 -16.20 29.47 -17.76
CA ILE A 133 -15.10 29.30 -18.74
C ILE A 133 -13.74 29.78 -18.20
N TYR A 134 -13.72 30.86 -17.43
CA TYR A 134 -12.48 31.35 -16.80
C TYR A 134 -12.01 30.39 -15.71
N PHE A 135 -12.94 29.76 -15.00
CA PHE A 135 -12.62 28.73 -14.02
C PHE A 135 -11.98 27.49 -14.67
N VAL A 136 -12.53 26.99 -15.79
CA VAL A 136 -11.94 25.86 -16.53
C VAL A 136 -10.54 26.19 -17.06
N LYS A 137 -10.34 27.41 -17.58
CA LYS A 137 -9.00 27.88 -17.99
C LYS A 137 -8.04 28.00 -16.80
N GLY A 138 -8.53 28.43 -15.63
CA GLY A 138 -7.77 28.45 -14.38
C GLY A 138 -7.32 27.05 -13.94
N LEU A 139 -8.21 26.05 -14.02
CA LEU A 139 -7.87 24.64 -13.75
C LEU A 139 -6.79 24.11 -14.69
N ALA A 140 -6.85 24.49 -15.97
CA ALA A 140 -5.84 24.10 -16.96
C ALA A 140 -4.44 24.66 -16.59
N ILE A 141 -4.38 25.95 -16.19
CA ILE A 141 -3.12 26.58 -15.75
C ILE A 141 -2.61 25.93 -14.46
N LEU A 142 -3.50 25.62 -13.51
CA LEU A 142 -3.13 24.95 -12.27
C LEU A 142 -2.53 23.55 -12.52
N GLY A 143 -3.13 22.79 -13.44
CA GLY A 143 -2.60 21.49 -13.86
C GLY A 143 -1.19 21.58 -14.45
N ILE A 144 -0.92 22.62 -15.26
CA ILE A 144 0.40 22.87 -15.85
C ILE A 144 1.44 23.18 -14.76
N LEU A 145 1.07 23.95 -13.72
CA LEU A 145 2.02 24.46 -12.73
C LEU A 145 2.27 23.48 -11.57
N PHE A 146 1.22 22.83 -11.06
CA PHE A 146 1.28 22.03 -9.83
C PHE A 146 1.03 20.52 -10.05
N GLY A 147 0.81 20.09 -11.30
CA GLY A 147 0.57 18.70 -11.65
C GLY A 147 -0.91 18.30 -11.62
N VAL A 148 -1.22 17.10 -12.14
CA VAL A 148 -2.60 16.64 -12.43
C VAL A 148 -3.50 16.46 -11.21
N THR A 149 -2.91 16.14 -10.06
CA THR A 149 -3.65 15.83 -8.82
C THR A 149 -4.38 17.06 -8.28
N THR A 150 -3.82 18.26 -8.47
CA THR A 150 -4.40 19.51 -7.97
C THR A 150 -5.69 19.93 -8.69
N PRO A 151 -5.78 19.99 -10.04
CA PRO A 151 -7.06 20.25 -10.70
C PRO A 151 -8.05 19.10 -10.50
N ALA A 152 -7.60 17.84 -10.37
CA ALA A 152 -8.48 16.71 -10.10
C ALA A 152 -9.21 16.85 -8.75
N ALA A 153 -8.50 17.25 -7.69
CA ALA A 153 -9.11 17.54 -6.38
C ALA A 153 -10.11 18.71 -6.46
N LEU A 154 -9.76 19.80 -7.16
CA LEU A 154 -10.69 20.92 -7.36
C LEU A 154 -11.92 20.53 -8.19
N ILE A 155 -11.79 19.60 -9.15
CA ILE A 155 -12.94 19.07 -9.88
C ILE A 155 -13.89 18.33 -8.93
N VAL A 156 -13.37 17.57 -7.96
CA VAL A 156 -14.20 16.92 -6.94
C VAL A 156 -14.97 17.98 -6.15
N ASP A 157 -14.30 19.01 -5.63
CA ASP A 157 -14.95 20.10 -4.89
C ASP A 157 -16.03 20.80 -5.73
N MET A 158 -15.77 20.99 -7.03
CA MET A 158 -16.74 21.59 -7.96
C MET A 158 -17.95 20.70 -8.19
N ILE A 159 -17.78 19.37 -8.28
CA ILE A 159 -18.91 18.43 -8.37
C ILE A 159 -19.75 18.49 -7.10
N LEU A 160 -19.12 18.54 -5.91
CA LEU A 160 -19.84 18.69 -4.64
C LEU A 160 -20.60 20.03 -4.57
N LEU A 161 -19.98 21.12 -5.01
CA LEU A 161 -20.63 22.43 -5.06
C LEU A 161 -21.79 22.45 -6.05
N ALA A 162 -21.59 21.95 -7.28
CA ALA A 162 -22.61 21.89 -8.33
C ALA A 162 -23.84 21.06 -7.93
N THR A 163 -23.64 20.05 -7.08
CA THR A 163 -24.70 19.14 -6.60
C THR A 163 -25.21 19.47 -5.20
N LEU A 164 -24.86 20.65 -4.66
CA LEU A 164 -25.23 21.06 -3.31
C LEU A 164 -26.75 21.02 -3.08
N HIS A 165 -27.55 21.45 -4.07
CA HIS A 165 -29.02 21.39 -4.00
C HIS A 165 -29.54 19.95 -3.79
N VAL A 166 -28.97 18.96 -4.49
CA VAL A 166 -29.31 17.53 -4.32
C VAL A 166 -28.95 17.06 -2.92
N SER A 167 -27.75 17.46 -2.45
CA SER A 167 -27.27 17.18 -1.10
C SER A 167 -28.19 17.76 -0.02
N THR A 168 -28.65 19.00 -0.19
CA THR A 168 -29.57 19.66 0.77
C THR A 168 -30.96 19.01 0.78
N LEU A 169 -31.48 18.62 -0.39
CA LEU A 169 -32.76 17.93 -0.50
C LEU A 169 -32.70 16.53 0.11
N HIS A 170 -31.65 15.78 -0.20
CA HIS A 170 -31.42 14.48 0.43
C HIS A 170 -31.28 14.60 1.95
N TRP A 171 -30.52 15.58 2.44
CA TRP A 171 -30.39 15.84 3.88
C TRP A 171 -31.74 16.11 4.53
N LEU A 172 -32.55 16.98 3.95
CA LEU A 172 -33.88 17.31 4.46
C LEU A 172 -34.80 16.10 4.51
N ILE A 173 -34.86 15.33 3.41
CA ILE A 173 -35.72 14.16 3.29
C ILE A 173 -35.25 13.03 4.22
N SER A 174 -33.93 12.85 4.37
CA SER A 174 -33.35 11.90 5.32
C SER A 174 -33.74 12.25 6.77
N HIS A 175 -33.77 13.53 7.14
CA HIS A 175 -34.23 13.94 8.47
C HIS A 175 -35.71 13.63 8.65
N LEU A 176 -36.56 13.98 7.67
CA LEU A 176 -37.99 13.68 7.72
C LEU A 176 -38.25 12.18 7.86
N TYR A 177 -37.59 11.36 7.04
CA TYR A 177 -37.71 9.91 7.07
C TYR A 177 -37.21 9.32 8.40
N SER A 178 -36.06 9.77 8.91
CA SER A 178 -35.52 9.30 10.19
C SER A 178 -36.44 9.64 11.36
N TYR A 179 -36.99 10.86 11.41
CA TYR A 179 -37.96 11.22 12.45
C TYR A 179 -39.25 10.40 12.37
N GLN A 180 -39.75 10.10 11.16
CA GLN A 180 -40.93 9.23 11.00
C GLN A 180 -40.67 7.81 11.50
N ILE A 181 -39.53 7.20 11.16
CA ILE A 181 -39.15 5.86 11.62
C ILE A 181 -38.93 5.83 13.13
N GLN A 182 -38.27 6.84 13.71
CA GLN A 182 -38.06 6.94 15.16
C GLN A 182 -39.38 7.12 15.91
N ALA A 183 -40.29 7.94 15.38
CA ALA A 183 -41.64 8.11 15.94
C ALA A 183 -42.44 6.81 15.88
N LEU A 184 -42.43 6.11 14.74
CA LEU A 184 -43.11 4.82 14.59
C LEU A 184 -42.52 3.76 15.52
N ALA A 185 -41.20 3.72 15.68
CA ALA A 185 -40.53 2.84 16.64
C ALA A 185 -40.87 3.21 18.09
N ALA A 186 -41.03 4.50 18.42
CA ALA A 186 -41.49 4.94 19.74
C ALA A 186 -42.93 4.51 20.01
N PHE A 187 -43.85 4.71 19.06
CA PHE A 187 -45.24 4.27 19.20
C PHE A 187 -45.36 2.74 19.22
N SER A 188 -44.57 2.02 18.43
CA SER A 188 -44.52 0.56 18.51
C SER A 188 -44.03 0.06 19.87
N ARG A 189 -43.14 0.80 20.54
CA ARG A 189 -42.68 0.48 21.91
C ARG A 189 -43.75 0.82 22.95
N LEU A 190 -44.46 1.94 22.76
CA LEU A 190 -45.59 2.36 23.60
C LEU A 190 -46.65 1.26 23.66
N PHE A 191 -47.08 0.71 22.51
CA PHE A 191 -48.08 -0.38 22.48
C PHE A 191 -47.58 -1.71 23.05
N ARG A 192 -46.26 -1.90 23.16
CA ARG A 192 -45.64 -3.10 23.77
C ARG A 192 -45.36 -2.92 25.27
N GLY A 193 -45.63 -1.75 25.84
CA GLY A 193 -45.28 -1.46 27.23
C GLY A 193 -43.77 -1.36 27.48
N GLN A 194 -42.98 -0.96 26.49
CA GLN A 194 -41.51 -0.91 26.58
C GLN A 194 -41.01 0.55 26.61
N LYS A 195 -40.02 0.84 27.45
CA LYS A 195 -39.33 2.14 27.53
C LYS A 195 -37.82 1.96 27.41
N TRP A 196 -37.17 2.79 26.60
CA TRP A 196 -35.70 2.79 26.51
C TRP A 196 -35.11 3.43 27.76
N ASN A 197 -34.16 2.76 28.39
CA ASN A 197 -33.42 3.24 29.55
C ASN A 197 -31.98 3.61 29.13
N PRO A 198 -31.66 4.92 28.97
CA PRO A 198 -30.33 5.35 28.56
C PRO A 198 -29.22 4.97 29.54
N LEU A 199 -29.54 4.78 30.82
CA LEU A 199 -28.55 4.47 31.87
C LEU A 199 -28.09 3.01 31.84
N ARG A 200 -28.90 2.12 31.25
CA ARG A 200 -28.64 0.66 31.19
C ARG A 200 -28.62 0.12 29.76
N GLU A 201 -28.70 1.01 28.77
CA GLU A 201 -28.72 0.71 27.32
C GLU A 201 -29.67 -0.45 26.93
N ARG A 202 -30.83 -0.54 27.59
CA ARG A 202 -31.79 -1.64 27.39
C ARG A 202 -33.24 -1.17 27.42
N TYR A 203 -34.15 -2.04 26.97
CA TYR A 203 -35.60 -1.85 27.06
C TYR A 203 -36.14 -2.44 28.36
N ASP A 204 -36.72 -1.59 29.21
CA ASP A 204 -37.40 -2.02 30.44
C ASP A 204 -38.94 -1.96 30.23
N SER A 205 -39.67 -2.85 30.90
CA SER A 205 -41.13 -2.79 30.95
C SER A 205 -41.58 -1.53 31.70
N TYR A 206 -42.57 -0.83 31.15
CA TYR A 206 -43.09 0.41 31.71
C TYR A 206 -44.61 0.45 31.54
N ASP A 207 -45.30 0.69 32.65
CA ASP A 207 -46.75 0.76 32.68
C ASP A 207 -47.23 2.13 32.19
N TYR A 208 -47.57 2.21 30.90
CA TYR A 208 -48.16 3.40 30.30
C TYR A 208 -49.65 3.52 30.63
N THR A 209 -50.15 4.74 30.78
CA THR A 209 -51.57 4.99 31.07
C THR A 209 -52.46 4.71 29.85
N VAL A 210 -53.77 4.51 30.09
CA VAL A 210 -54.74 4.29 29.01
C VAL A 210 -54.81 5.50 28.06
N GLU A 211 -54.72 6.71 28.60
CA GLU A 211 -54.70 7.95 27.82
C GLU A 211 -53.52 7.99 26.83
N GLN A 212 -52.33 7.56 27.26
CA GLN A 212 -51.14 7.50 26.42
C GLN A 212 -51.30 6.50 25.27
N HIS A 213 -51.92 5.35 25.53
CA HIS A 213 -52.21 4.36 24.47
C HIS A 213 -53.20 4.91 23.44
N ILE A 214 -54.22 5.67 23.86
CA ILE A 214 -55.20 6.28 22.95
C ILE A 214 -54.53 7.32 22.05
N VAL A 215 -53.75 8.25 22.62
CA VAL A 215 -53.02 9.27 21.85
C VAL A 215 -52.02 8.62 20.89
N GLY A 216 -51.32 7.58 21.36
CA GLY A 216 -50.40 6.79 20.55
C GLY A 216 -51.10 6.15 19.36
N SER A 217 -52.26 5.53 19.56
CA SER A 217 -53.05 4.90 18.50
C SER A 217 -53.55 5.91 17.45
N LEU A 218 -53.98 7.09 17.91
CA LEU A 218 -54.44 8.17 17.03
C LEU A 218 -53.32 8.70 16.12
N LEU A 219 -52.10 8.85 16.65
CA LEU A 219 -50.94 9.37 15.89
C LEU A 219 -50.22 8.29 15.07
N PHE A 220 -50.28 7.03 15.50
CA PHE A 220 -49.60 5.92 14.83
C PHE A 220 -50.14 5.68 13.42
N THR A 221 -51.46 5.66 13.26
CA THR A 221 -52.10 5.34 11.98
C THR A 221 -51.76 6.35 10.87
N PRO A 222 -51.87 7.69 11.07
CA PRO A 222 -51.41 8.66 10.08
C PRO A 222 -49.92 8.56 9.75
N LEU A 223 -49.05 8.38 10.75
CA LEU A 223 -47.60 8.26 10.51
C LEU A 223 -47.26 7.01 9.70
N LEU A 224 -47.91 5.88 10.00
CA LEU A 224 -47.73 4.64 9.25
C LEU A 224 -48.18 4.78 7.79
N LEU A 225 -49.31 5.47 7.54
CA LEU A 225 -49.84 5.69 6.19
C LEU A 225 -49.04 6.73 5.38
N LEU A 226 -48.34 7.66 6.03
CA LEU A 226 -47.48 8.64 5.37
C LEU A 226 -46.09 8.08 5.05
N LEU A 227 -45.64 7.04 5.77
CA LEU A 227 -44.30 6.47 5.62
C LEU A 227 -43.96 5.99 4.19
N PRO A 228 -44.86 5.33 3.43
CA PRO A 228 -44.57 4.96 2.04
C PRO A 228 -44.26 6.16 1.15
N THR A 229 -44.86 7.32 1.43
CA THR A 229 -44.59 8.52 0.61
C THR A 229 -43.20 9.07 0.86
N THR A 230 -42.77 9.16 2.12
CA THR A 230 -41.45 9.70 2.46
C THR A 230 -40.33 8.72 2.11
N SER A 231 -40.59 7.41 2.17
CA SER A 231 -39.62 6.38 1.81
C SER A 231 -39.28 6.40 0.31
N VAL A 232 -40.26 6.56 -0.59
CA VAL A 232 -40.02 6.62 -2.04
C VAL A 232 -39.20 7.87 -2.40
N PHE A 233 -39.52 9.03 -1.81
CA PHE A 233 -38.70 10.24 -1.99
C PHE A 233 -37.28 10.05 -1.43
N TYR A 234 -37.17 9.46 -0.24
CA TYR A 234 -35.87 9.18 0.37
C TYR A 234 -35.00 8.27 -0.52
N ILE A 235 -35.56 7.18 -1.02
CA ILE A 235 -34.85 6.25 -1.92
C ILE A 235 -34.37 6.97 -3.19
N PHE A 236 -35.24 7.76 -3.83
CA PHE A 236 -34.88 8.51 -5.04
C PHE A 236 -33.70 9.46 -4.80
N PHE A 237 -33.76 10.32 -3.79
CA PHE A 237 -32.67 11.25 -3.49
C PHE A 237 -31.41 10.57 -2.96
N THR A 238 -31.56 9.40 -2.32
CA THR A 238 -30.42 8.56 -1.91
C THR A 238 -29.69 7.97 -3.12
N ILE A 239 -30.42 7.47 -4.12
CA ILE A 239 -29.83 6.99 -5.37
C ILE A 239 -29.05 8.11 -6.04
N LEU A 240 -29.64 9.30 -6.18
CA LEU A 240 -28.96 10.47 -6.74
C LEU A 240 -27.69 10.81 -5.95
N LYS A 241 -27.78 10.94 -4.63
CA LYS A 241 -26.61 11.29 -3.81
C LYS A 241 -25.52 10.21 -3.85
N SER A 242 -25.91 8.94 -3.88
CA SER A 242 -25.00 7.80 -4.02
C SER A 242 -24.26 7.82 -5.36
N THR A 243 -24.96 8.09 -6.48
CA THR A 243 -24.31 8.20 -7.79
C THR A 243 -23.27 9.33 -7.84
N ILE A 244 -23.59 10.49 -7.26
CA ILE A 244 -22.63 11.60 -7.15
C ILE A 244 -21.44 11.20 -6.28
N SER A 245 -21.68 10.59 -5.12
CA SER A 245 -20.61 10.13 -4.23
C SER A 245 -19.71 9.09 -4.89
N PHE A 246 -20.27 8.20 -5.70
CA PHE A 246 -19.50 7.21 -6.47
C PHE A 246 -18.59 7.87 -7.50
N THR A 247 -19.06 8.92 -8.19
CA THR A 247 -18.21 9.68 -9.12
C THR A 247 -17.08 10.43 -8.44
N CYS A 248 -17.29 10.99 -7.24
CA CYS A 248 -16.21 11.61 -6.47
C CYS A 248 -15.20 10.54 -6.00
N LEU A 249 -15.70 9.43 -5.46
CA LEU A 249 -14.88 8.31 -4.99
C LEU A 249 -13.99 7.76 -6.11
N SER A 250 -14.50 7.63 -7.34
CA SER A 250 -13.70 7.12 -8.45
C SER A 250 -12.55 8.06 -8.81
N ILE A 251 -12.76 9.37 -8.74
CA ILE A 251 -11.69 10.37 -8.95
C ILE A 251 -10.65 10.26 -7.82
N ASP A 252 -11.08 10.14 -6.56
CA ASP A 252 -10.18 9.99 -5.41
C ASP A 252 -9.35 8.69 -5.48
N ILE A 253 -9.95 7.59 -5.95
CA ILE A 253 -9.25 6.33 -6.22
C ILE A 253 -8.20 6.52 -7.32
N VAL A 254 -8.53 7.22 -8.41
CA VAL A 254 -7.57 7.51 -9.48
C VAL A 254 -6.41 8.36 -8.96
N ILE A 255 -6.69 9.40 -8.18
CA ILE A 255 -5.65 10.22 -7.51
C ILE A 255 -4.75 9.33 -6.62
N SER A 256 -5.36 8.43 -5.84
CA SER A 256 -4.64 7.53 -4.94
C SER A 256 -3.74 6.56 -5.71
N ILE A 257 -4.19 6.04 -6.85
CA ILE A 257 -3.42 5.17 -7.74
C ILE A 257 -2.20 5.92 -8.31
N ILE A 258 -2.40 7.14 -8.80
CA ILE A 258 -1.31 7.98 -9.34
C ILE A 258 -0.24 8.18 -8.26
N ARG A 259 -0.64 8.54 -7.04
CA ARG A 259 0.28 8.79 -5.93
C ARG A 259 0.96 7.52 -5.39
N ALA A 260 0.27 6.39 -5.41
CA ALA A 260 0.81 5.11 -4.90
C ALA A 260 1.80 4.45 -5.87
N THR A 261 1.82 4.84 -7.15
CA THR A 261 2.66 4.20 -8.16
C THR A 261 4.15 4.51 -7.94
N PRO A 262 5.02 3.50 -7.71
CA PRO A 262 6.45 3.73 -7.53
C PRO A 262 7.16 3.90 -8.89
N TYR A 263 6.99 5.07 -9.52
CA TYR A 263 7.48 5.37 -10.88
C TYR A 263 8.97 5.07 -11.10
N ILE A 264 9.83 5.35 -10.12
CA ILE A 264 11.25 5.05 -10.21
C ILE A 264 11.56 3.57 -10.20
N LYS A 265 10.89 2.80 -9.34
CA LYS A 265 11.14 1.36 -9.27
C LYS A 265 10.73 0.71 -10.60
N LEU A 266 9.63 1.17 -11.19
CA LEU A 266 9.17 0.78 -12.52
C LEU A 266 10.18 1.17 -13.61
N LEU A 267 10.67 2.41 -13.61
CA LEU A 267 11.66 2.88 -14.58
C LEU A 267 12.99 2.12 -14.46
N LEU A 268 13.48 1.92 -13.23
CA LEU A 268 14.72 1.19 -12.95
C LEU A 268 14.59 -0.28 -13.33
N TRP A 269 13.46 -0.90 -13.06
CA TRP A 269 13.19 -2.27 -13.50
C TRP A 269 13.17 -2.38 -15.03
N LEU A 270 12.58 -1.39 -15.73
CA LEU A 270 12.55 -1.35 -17.19
C LEU A 270 13.94 -1.19 -17.82
N VAL A 271 14.78 -0.31 -17.26
CA VAL A 271 16.11 0.00 -17.81
C VAL A 271 17.15 -1.04 -17.39
N ARG A 272 17.07 -1.56 -16.15
CA ARG A 272 18.00 -2.55 -15.60
C ARG A 272 17.27 -3.53 -14.69
N PRO A 273 16.63 -4.60 -15.23
CA PRO A 273 15.92 -5.60 -14.43
C PRO A 273 16.86 -6.31 -13.45
N ARG A 274 18.17 -6.35 -13.75
CA ARG A 274 19.20 -6.99 -12.91
C ARG A 274 19.44 -6.32 -11.55
N ARG A 275 18.86 -5.14 -11.29
CA ARG A 275 19.06 -4.39 -10.04
C ARG A 275 18.14 -4.83 -8.89
N PHE A 276 17.14 -5.68 -9.15
CA PHE A 276 16.22 -6.18 -8.14
C PHE A 276 16.37 -7.69 -7.95
N PRO A 277 17.46 -8.17 -7.31
CA PRO A 277 17.62 -9.58 -7.00
C PRO A 277 16.58 -10.02 -5.95
N CYS A 278 15.94 -11.15 -6.19
CA CYS A 278 14.91 -11.78 -5.36
C CYS A 278 15.44 -13.04 -4.64
N GLY A 279 16.75 -13.32 -4.78
CA GLY A 279 17.43 -14.47 -4.21
C GLY A 279 18.68 -14.84 -5.02
N ILE A 280 19.62 -15.49 -4.33
CA ILE A 280 20.87 -16.01 -4.88
C ILE A 280 20.82 -17.53 -4.68
N TRP A 281 21.14 -18.32 -5.71
CA TRP A 281 21.41 -19.75 -5.55
C TRP A 281 22.73 -20.11 -6.22
N PHE A 282 23.35 -21.15 -5.70
CA PHE A 282 24.57 -21.73 -6.23
C PHE A 282 24.21 -22.95 -7.06
N GLU A 283 24.55 -22.91 -8.34
CA GLU A 283 24.53 -24.11 -9.18
C GLU A 283 25.89 -24.80 -9.03
N ILE A 284 25.89 -25.99 -8.44
CA ILE A 284 27.12 -26.77 -8.22
C ILE A 284 27.43 -27.53 -9.51
N ILE A 285 28.51 -27.16 -10.19
CA ILE A 285 29.02 -27.92 -11.33
C ILE A 285 30.11 -28.85 -10.80
N SER A 286 29.83 -30.16 -10.78
CA SER A 286 30.87 -31.16 -10.56
C SER A 286 31.75 -31.23 -11.80
N CYS A 287 32.92 -30.59 -11.78
CA CYS A 287 33.94 -30.81 -12.80
C CYS A 287 34.51 -32.24 -12.64
N GLN A 288 33.97 -33.18 -13.39
CA GLN A 288 34.59 -34.48 -13.57
C GLN A 288 35.78 -34.27 -14.50
N SER A 289 37.01 -34.33 -13.94
CA SER A 289 38.26 -34.26 -14.70
C SER A 289 38.34 -35.45 -15.67
N ASN A 290 37.78 -35.32 -16.86
CA ASN A 290 38.10 -36.14 -18.01
C ASN A 290 38.65 -35.22 -19.10
N GLY A 291 39.85 -35.55 -19.57
CA GLY A 291 40.70 -34.67 -20.34
C GLY A 291 40.13 -34.16 -21.66
N VAL A 292 40.61 -32.97 -22.02
CA VAL A 292 40.85 -32.43 -23.38
C VAL A 292 39.77 -32.70 -24.43
N GLU A 293 38.94 -31.69 -24.74
CA GLU A 293 38.71 -31.17 -26.09
C GLU A 293 37.85 -29.88 -26.04
N PRO A 294 38.10 -28.84 -26.86
CA PRO A 294 37.34 -27.60 -26.84
C PRO A 294 36.17 -27.66 -27.83
N LEU A 295 34.92 -27.53 -27.37
CA LEU A 295 33.76 -27.43 -28.26
C LEU A 295 32.73 -26.40 -27.76
N ASP A 296 32.68 -25.31 -28.53
CA ASP A 296 31.56 -24.45 -28.93
C ASP A 296 30.44 -24.11 -27.92
N ILE A 297 30.48 -22.86 -27.49
CA ILE A 297 29.38 -22.13 -26.86
C ILE A 297 28.39 -21.72 -27.95
N ASP A 298 27.42 -22.58 -28.24
CA ASP A 298 26.14 -22.12 -28.76
C ASP A 298 25.01 -23.06 -28.32
N ARG A 299 23.93 -22.46 -27.80
CA ARG A 299 22.64 -23.06 -27.39
C ARG A 299 22.58 -23.73 -26.02
N LEU A 300 21.98 -23.01 -25.06
CA LEU A 300 20.81 -23.54 -24.33
C LEU A 300 20.06 -22.39 -23.61
N SER A 301 19.19 -21.72 -24.36
CA SER A 301 17.95 -21.20 -23.80
C SER A 301 16.94 -22.34 -23.88
N ASP A 302 16.52 -22.90 -22.75
CA ASP A 302 15.10 -23.15 -22.44
C ASP A 302 14.93 -24.12 -21.26
N THR A 303 14.18 -23.62 -20.27
CA THR A 303 13.24 -24.34 -19.38
C THR A 303 13.80 -25.37 -18.38
N CYS A 304 13.80 -25.03 -17.09
CA CYS A 304 13.88 -26.01 -15.99
C CYS A 304 12.72 -25.86 -14.99
N THR A 305 11.85 -26.86 -14.95
CA THR A 305 10.98 -27.19 -13.80
C THR A 305 11.77 -28.06 -12.81
N PRO A 306 11.67 -27.87 -11.48
CA PRO A 306 12.43 -28.66 -10.51
C PRO A 306 11.78 -30.02 -10.26
N SER A 307 12.48 -31.10 -10.59
CA SER A 307 12.13 -32.47 -10.18
C SER A 307 12.93 -32.84 -8.94
N GLU A 308 12.23 -33.17 -7.86
CA GLU A 308 12.76 -33.76 -6.63
C GLU A 308 13.53 -35.06 -6.91
N LYS A 309 14.77 -35.19 -6.41
CA LYS A 309 15.39 -36.50 -6.12
C LYS A 309 16.28 -36.47 -4.87
N SER A 310 15.70 -37.02 -3.80
CA SER A 310 16.26 -37.98 -2.82
C SER A 310 17.78 -38.06 -2.66
N TRP A 311 18.23 -37.77 -1.43
CA TRP A 311 19.55 -38.13 -0.91
C TRP A 311 19.59 -39.61 -0.52
N GLN A 312 20.53 -40.37 -1.08
CA GLN A 312 21.00 -41.63 -0.53
C GLN A 312 22.49 -41.50 -0.21
N THR A 313 22.79 -41.68 1.07
CA THR A 313 24.13 -41.70 1.66
C THR A 313 24.80 -43.04 1.34
N THR A 314 26.02 -43.01 0.83
CA THR A 314 26.96 -44.13 0.96
C THR A 314 28.37 -43.59 1.10
N ASP A 315 28.97 -43.90 2.24
CA ASP A 315 30.37 -43.66 2.57
C ASP A 315 31.29 -44.48 1.66
N THR A 316 32.37 -43.86 1.16
CA THR A 316 33.67 -44.53 0.96
C THR A 316 34.82 -43.54 0.90
N SER A 317 35.89 -43.95 1.55
CA SER A 317 37.20 -43.31 1.74
C SER A 317 37.99 -42.98 0.47
N GLY A 318 38.71 -41.85 0.51
CA GLY A 318 40.03 -41.71 -0.15
C GLY A 318 40.14 -40.70 -1.30
N THR A 319 40.82 -39.59 -1.04
CA THR A 319 41.68 -38.80 -1.97
C THR A 319 41.09 -38.21 -3.25
N GLN A 320 40.64 -36.95 -3.18
CA GLN A 320 41.14 -35.77 -3.92
C GLN A 320 40.17 -34.60 -3.64
N PRO A 321 40.63 -33.35 -3.41
CA PRO A 321 39.73 -32.21 -3.35
C PRO A 321 39.17 -32.02 -4.77
N SER A 322 37.95 -32.51 -5.01
CA SER A 322 37.22 -32.16 -6.22
C SER A 322 36.96 -30.66 -6.16
N VAL A 323 37.62 -29.91 -7.05
CA VAL A 323 37.42 -28.47 -7.19
C VAL A 323 35.96 -28.26 -7.58
N LEU A 324 35.16 -27.86 -6.60
CA LEU A 324 33.74 -27.62 -6.75
C LEU A 324 33.57 -26.20 -7.27
N VAL A 325 33.31 -26.05 -8.57
CA VAL A 325 33.02 -24.74 -9.16
C VAL A 325 31.52 -24.51 -9.01
N SER A 326 31.13 -23.61 -8.11
CA SER A 326 29.74 -23.17 -7.99
C SER A 326 29.52 -21.86 -8.74
N ILE A 327 28.52 -21.84 -9.63
CA ILE A 327 28.13 -20.62 -10.35
C ILE A 327 27.04 -19.93 -9.54
N LEU A 328 27.29 -18.67 -9.19
CA LEU A 328 26.33 -17.79 -8.53
C LEU A 328 25.28 -17.31 -9.53
N GLN A 329 24.02 -17.74 -9.36
CA GLN A 329 22.89 -17.22 -10.13
C GLN A 329 21.96 -16.40 -9.24
N SER A 330 21.27 -15.42 -9.84
CA SER A 330 20.33 -14.54 -9.14
C SER A 330 18.98 -14.49 -9.86
N ASN A 331 17.89 -14.51 -9.10
CA ASN A 331 16.52 -14.39 -9.61
C ASN A 331 16.14 -12.92 -9.56
N PHE A 332 15.31 -12.45 -10.48
CA PHE A 332 14.86 -11.07 -10.52
C PHE A 332 13.37 -10.96 -10.15
N LEU A 333 13.00 -9.91 -9.41
CA LEU A 333 11.62 -9.67 -9.02
C LEU A 333 10.72 -9.42 -10.25
N ASN A 334 9.53 -10.03 -10.26
CA ASN A 334 8.49 -9.70 -11.23
C ASN A 334 7.87 -8.32 -10.93
N ILE A 335 7.45 -7.60 -11.97
CA ILE A 335 6.82 -6.27 -11.85
C ILE A 335 5.64 -6.26 -10.86
N GLY A 336 4.85 -7.34 -10.84
CA GLY A 336 3.75 -7.52 -9.91
C GLY A 336 4.21 -7.55 -8.44
N GLN A 337 5.31 -8.22 -8.13
CA GLN A 337 5.85 -8.31 -6.77
C GLN A 337 6.42 -6.97 -6.28
N ILE A 338 6.94 -6.13 -7.18
CA ILE A 338 7.43 -4.78 -6.86
C ILE A 338 6.27 -3.83 -6.56
N VAL A 339 5.18 -3.97 -7.31
CA VAL A 339 4.07 -3.01 -7.34
C VAL A 339 2.99 -3.35 -6.33
N TRP A 340 2.64 -4.63 -6.18
CA TRP A 340 1.55 -5.12 -5.34
C TRP A 340 1.54 -4.58 -3.89
N PRO A 341 2.68 -4.49 -3.18
CA PRO A 341 2.69 -3.97 -1.81
C PRO A 341 2.21 -2.51 -1.70
N HIS A 342 2.49 -1.69 -2.72
CA HIS A 342 2.11 -0.27 -2.74
C HIS A 342 0.61 -0.06 -2.99
N TYR A 343 -0.04 -1.01 -3.67
CA TYR A 343 -1.46 -0.94 -4.00
C TYR A 343 -2.37 -1.58 -2.94
N ARG A 344 -1.82 -2.48 -2.12
CA ARG A 344 -2.58 -3.16 -1.05
C ARG A 344 -3.29 -2.19 -0.11
N GLU A 345 -2.63 -1.09 0.25
CA GLU A 345 -3.21 -0.04 1.11
C GLU A 345 -4.27 0.80 0.40
N VAL A 346 -4.18 0.98 -0.92
CA VAL A 346 -5.19 1.74 -1.69
C VAL A 346 -6.48 0.92 -1.80
N PHE A 347 -6.35 -0.40 -2.03
CA PHE A 347 -7.51 -1.29 -2.14
C PHE A 347 -8.10 -1.71 -0.79
N SER A 348 -7.34 -1.66 0.30
CA SER A 348 -7.87 -1.92 1.66
C SER A 348 -8.89 -0.87 2.11
N VAL A 349 -8.78 0.37 1.60
CA VAL A 349 -9.72 1.47 1.89
C VAL A 349 -11.08 1.26 1.22
N VAL A 350 -11.12 0.64 0.04
CA VAL A 350 -12.36 0.21 -0.64
C VAL A 350 -12.82 -1.15 -0.09
N SER A 351 -12.72 -1.32 1.23
CA SER A 351 -13.09 -2.53 1.94
C SER A 351 -14.62 -2.72 1.95
N GLY A 352 -15.07 -3.98 1.98
CA GLY A 352 -16.47 -4.34 2.18
C GLY A 352 -17.11 -3.71 3.43
N SER A 353 -16.30 -3.31 4.43
CA SER A 353 -16.75 -2.57 5.62
C SER A 353 -17.30 -1.18 5.27
N PHE A 354 -16.69 -0.46 4.33
CA PHE A 354 -17.18 0.86 3.88
C PHE A 354 -18.54 0.72 3.17
N VAL A 355 -18.67 -0.30 2.31
CA VAL A 355 -19.91 -0.61 1.60
C VAL A 355 -21.00 -1.03 2.58
N ALA A 356 -20.68 -1.87 3.57
CA ALA A 356 -21.62 -2.33 4.59
C ALA A 356 -22.10 -1.19 5.51
N SER A 357 -21.18 -0.31 5.94
CA SER A 357 -21.50 0.88 6.74
C SER A 357 -22.38 1.87 5.97
N SER A 358 -22.07 2.08 4.68
CA SER A 358 -22.89 2.92 3.79
C SER A 358 -24.29 2.33 3.59
N ALA A 359 -24.40 1.02 3.32
CA ALA A 359 -25.69 0.33 3.18
C ALA A 359 -26.52 0.40 4.48
N TYR A 360 -25.90 0.24 5.65
CA TYR A 360 -26.58 0.39 6.94
C TYR A 360 -27.06 1.84 7.18
N GLY A 361 -26.26 2.84 6.82
CA GLY A 361 -26.65 4.25 6.88
C GLY A 361 -27.87 4.55 6.00
N VAL A 362 -27.87 4.02 4.77
CA VAL A 362 -28.99 4.11 3.83
C VAL A 362 -30.27 3.47 4.41
N LEU A 363 -30.18 2.28 5.01
CA LEU A 363 -31.35 1.60 5.57
C LEU A 363 -31.92 2.29 6.82
N THR A 364 -31.07 2.93 7.62
CA THR A 364 -31.46 3.58 8.87
C THR A 364 -31.80 5.07 8.73
N GLY A 365 -31.62 5.66 7.54
CA GLY A 365 -31.77 7.10 7.33
C GLY A 365 -30.75 7.93 8.09
N ARG A 366 -29.64 7.31 8.51
CA ARG A 366 -28.50 8.00 9.16
C ARG A 366 -27.59 8.57 8.08
N ARG A 367 -26.94 9.70 8.39
CA ARG A 367 -26.01 10.36 7.47
C ARG A 367 -24.93 9.37 7.02
N ILE A 368 -24.77 9.24 5.71
CA ILE A 368 -23.54 8.70 5.13
C ILE A 368 -22.46 9.76 5.44
N PRO A 369 -21.41 9.43 6.20
CA PRO A 369 -20.33 10.38 6.43
C PRO A 369 -19.77 10.81 5.07
N PRO A 370 -19.37 12.09 4.91
CA PRO A 370 -18.69 12.51 3.69
C PRO A 370 -17.53 11.55 3.43
N SER A 371 -17.34 11.18 2.16
CA SER A 371 -16.25 10.36 1.69
C SER A 371 -14.92 11.11 1.84
N THR A 372 -14.55 11.47 3.08
CA THR A 372 -13.15 11.67 3.42
C THR A 372 -12.54 10.29 3.36
N LEU A 373 -12.08 9.91 2.16
CA LEU A 373 -11.06 8.89 1.99
C LEU A 373 -10.00 9.21 3.03
N GLY A 374 -9.94 8.42 4.10
CA GLY A 374 -9.00 8.66 5.18
C GLY A 374 -7.62 8.71 4.55
N THR A 375 -7.04 9.90 4.46
CA THR A 375 -5.71 10.16 3.89
C THR A 375 -4.61 9.63 4.80
N GLY A 376 -4.86 8.50 5.48
CA GLY A 376 -3.88 7.67 6.14
C GLY A 376 -3.11 6.85 5.12
N LEU A 377 -2.59 7.49 4.06
CA LEU A 377 -1.30 7.03 3.58
C LEU A 377 -0.36 7.22 4.77
N PRO A 378 0.45 6.21 5.15
CA PRO A 378 1.43 6.39 6.22
C PRO A 378 2.17 7.70 5.95
N SER A 379 2.29 8.55 6.98
CA SER A 379 3.09 9.77 6.87
C SER A 379 4.40 9.41 6.19
N MET A 380 4.75 10.12 5.11
CA MET A 380 6.08 10.00 4.52
C MET A 380 7.08 10.07 5.68
N MET A 381 7.76 8.94 5.92
CA MET A 381 8.64 8.70 7.05
C MET A 381 9.75 9.77 7.11
N PRO A 382 10.36 10.00 8.29
CA PRO A 382 10.99 11.27 8.60
C PRO A 382 12.14 11.56 7.65
N TRP A 383 12.12 12.78 7.14
CA TRP A 383 13.08 13.41 6.26
C TRP A 383 14.51 13.23 6.75
N THR A 384 15.21 12.19 6.33
CA THR A 384 16.67 12.11 6.42
C THR A 384 17.25 12.71 5.14
N PHE A 385 17.57 14.00 5.21
CA PHE A 385 18.25 14.73 4.13
C PHE A 385 19.72 14.31 4.10
N ILE A 386 20.07 13.34 3.26
CA ILE A 386 21.48 13.01 2.99
C ILE A 386 21.98 13.91 1.84
N PRO A 387 23.00 14.75 2.05
CA PRO A 387 23.61 15.57 1.00
C PRO A 387 24.17 14.71 -0.14
N TYR A 388 24.13 15.19 -1.39
CA TYR A 388 24.60 14.42 -2.56
C TYR A 388 26.06 13.95 -2.42
N LYS A 389 26.92 14.79 -1.84
CA LYS A 389 28.34 14.50 -1.63
C LYS A 389 28.57 13.40 -0.60
N GLU A 390 27.71 13.36 0.41
CA GLU A 390 27.73 12.36 1.47
C GLU A 390 27.18 11.03 0.97
N TYR A 391 26.12 11.06 0.15
CA TYR A 391 25.62 9.89 -0.56
C TYR A 391 26.69 9.22 -1.42
N TRP A 392 27.35 9.98 -2.30
CA TRP A 392 28.39 9.42 -3.17
C TRP A 392 29.63 8.97 -2.40
N ARG A 393 29.97 9.65 -1.29
CA ARG A 393 31.04 9.20 -0.39
C ARG A 393 30.71 7.85 0.24
N ILE A 394 29.50 7.69 0.79
CA ILE A 394 29.05 6.42 1.38
C ILE A 394 29.03 5.29 0.33
N CYS A 395 28.56 5.56 -0.89
CA CYS A 395 28.60 4.56 -1.98
C CYS A 395 30.03 4.22 -2.43
N TYR A 396 30.93 5.19 -2.46
CA TYR A 396 32.34 4.93 -2.81
C TYR A 396 33.06 4.15 -1.71
N ASP A 397 32.85 4.54 -0.45
CA ASP A 397 33.43 3.88 0.73
C ASP A 397 32.85 2.46 0.97
N SER A 398 31.74 2.12 0.30
CA SER A 398 31.15 0.79 0.34
C SER A 398 31.82 -0.24 -0.56
N GLU A 399 32.63 0.17 -1.55
CA GLU A 399 33.46 -0.76 -2.32
C GLU A 399 34.73 -1.10 -1.54
N LEU A 400 34.64 -2.11 -0.68
CA LEU A 400 35.80 -2.61 0.04
C LEU A 400 36.64 -3.52 -0.87
N LYS A 401 37.88 -3.12 -1.17
CA LYS A 401 38.86 -3.95 -1.88
C LYS A 401 39.89 -4.46 -0.89
N ILE A 402 39.83 -5.76 -0.57
CA ILE A 402 40.82 -6.43 0.27
C ILE A 402 41.79 -7.18 -0.63
N SER A 403 43.08 -6.93 -0.46
CA SER A 403 44.13 -7.76 -1.05
C SER A 403 44.26 -9.05 -0.26
N VAL A 404 44.09 -10.19 -0.93
CA VAL A 404 44.22 -11.53 -0.32
C VAL A 404 45.52 -12.20 -0.73
N THR A 405 46.09 -12.99 0.18
CA THR A 405 47.25 -13.85 -0.03
C THR A 405 46.87 -15.33 0.00
N PRO A 406 47.58 -16.21 -0.73
CA PRO A 406 47.41 -17.66 -0.59
C PRO A 406 47.60 -18.09 0.88
N GLY A 407 46.64 -18.85 1.40
CA GLY A 407 46.54 -19.22 2.82
C GLY A 407 45.49 -18.42 3.60
N ASP A 408 44.97 -17.32 3.05
CA ASP A 408 43.91 -16.57 3.70
C ASP A 408 42.58 -17.33 3.69
N ILE A 409 41.79 -17.16 4.75
CA ILE A 409 40.43 -17.71 4.86
C ILE A 409 39.45 -16.56 4.90
N VAL A 410 38.46 -16.62 4.00
CA VAL A 410 37.38 -15.64 3.94
C VAL A 410 36.08 -16.30 4.39
N VAL A 411 35.45 -15.75 5.43
CA VAL A 411 34.14 -16.18 5.92
C VAL A 411 33.11 -15.12 5.55
N ALA A 412 32.05 -15.52 4.87
CA ALA A 412 30.99 -14.66 4.38
C ALA A 412 29.63 -15.25 4.80
N GLY A 413 28.66 -14.44 5.22
CA GLY A 413 27.33 -14.93 5.60
C GLY A 413 26.21 -13.90 5.59
N THR A 414 24.98 -14.33 5.83
CA THR A 414 23.84 -13.41 6.03
C THR A 414 23.92 -12.69 7.37
N ASP A 415 23.12 -11.64 7.55
CA ASP A 415 22.97 -10.93 8.83
C ASP A 415 22.64 -11.89 9.99
N GLY A 416 21.86 -12.94 9.75
CA GLY A 416 21.60 -14.00 10.73
C GLY A 416 22.85 -14.68 11.32
N LEU A 417 23.99 -14.70 10.62
CA LEU A 417 25.27 -15.15 11.19
C LEU A 417 25.81 -14.10 12.17
N PHE A 418 25.98 -12.88 11.70
CA PHE A 418 26.73 -11.83 12.41
C PHE A 418 25.92 -11.16 13.52
N ASP A 419 24.60 -11.27 13.48
CA ASP A 419 23.70 -10.89 14.57
C ASP A 419 23.83 -11.84 15.76
N ASN A 420 24.27 -13.08 15.54
CA ASN A 420 24.25 -14.17 16.53
C ASN A 420 25.63 -14.69 16.93
N VAL A 421 26.70 -14.41 16.18
CA VAL A 421 28.06 -14.90 16.46
C VAL A 421 29.06 -13.77 16.40
N HIS A 422 29.92 -13.66 17.40
CA HIS A 422 30.98 -12.66 17.42
C HIS A 422 32.16 -13.06 16.52
N GLY A 423 32.88 -12.07 16.00
CA GLY A 423 34.05 -12.31 15.15
C GLY A 423 35.12 -13.19 15.80
N TYR A 424 35.32 -13.11 17.12
CA TYR A 424 36.29 -13.96 17.84
C TYR A 424 35.86 -15.43 17.90
N GLU A 425 34.56 -15.72 17.95
CA GLU A 425 34.02 -17.09 17.96
C GLU A 425 34.17 -17.74 16.58
N ILE A 426 33.98 -16.94 15.52
CA ILE A 426 34.26 -17.36 14.14
C ILE A 426 35.74 -17.68 13.98
N GLU A 427 36.63 -16.81 14.49
CA GLU A 427 38.08 -17.00 14.44
C GLU A 427 38.53 -18.29 15.13
N GLU A 428 37.98 -18.58 16.32
CA GLU A 428 38.29 -19.81 17.06
C GLU A 428 37.93 -21.07 16.27
N ILE A 429 36.73 -21.10 15.66
CA ILE A 429 36.27 -22.23 14.83
C ILE A 429 37.12 -22.37 13.58
N VAL A 430 37.50 -21.26 12.95
CA VAL A 430 38.35 -21.27 11.75
C VAL A 430 39.74 -21.79 12.10
N ASN A 431 40.39 -21.25 13.14
CA ASN A 431 41.73 -21.68 13.54
C ASN A 431 41.77 -23.16 13.94
N GLN A 432 40.78 -23.62 14.72
CA GLN A 432 40.66 -25.03 15.05
C GLN A 432 40.47 -25.89 13.79
N GLY A 433 39.65 -25.44 12.85
CA GLY A 433 39.44 -26.13 11.58
C GLY A 433 40.69 -26.20 10.70
N VAL A 434 41.54 -25.17 10.73
CA VAL A 434 42.83 -25.14 10.02
C VAL A 434 43.82 -26.11 10.65
N ASP A 435 43.96 -26.08 11.97
CA ASP A 435 44.86 -26.97 12.72
C ASP A 435 44.51 -28.45 12.49
N GLU A 436 43.22 -28.75 12.39
CA GLU A 436 42.69 -30.09 12.12
C GLU A 436 42.61 -30.44 10.63
N ALA A 437 43.09 -29.56 9.74
CA ALA A 437 43.04 -29.71 8.28
C ALA A 437 41.63 -30.04 7.72
N ARG A 438 40.60 -29.43 8.32
CA ARG A 438 39.19 -29.60 7.90
C ARG A 438 38.93 -28.92 6.56
N ILE A 439 38.00 -29.50 5.80
CA ILE A 439 37.52 -28.91 4.55
C ILE A 439 36.64 -27.68 4.82
N PRO A 440 36.61 -26.67 3.94
CA PRO A 440 35.86 -25.42 4.15
C PRO A 440 34.38 -25.62 4.51
N GLN A 441 33.76 -26.66 3.97
CA GLN A 441 32.36 -27.01 4.21
C GLN A 441 32.09 -27.38 5.68
N GLU A 442 33.03 -28.07 6.33
CA GLU A 442 32.90 -28.45 7.74
C GLU A 442 33.03 -27.24 8.67
N ILE A 443 33.90 -26.31 8.32
CA ILE A 443 34.05 -25.02 9.03
C ILE A 443 32.78 -24.18 8.86
N ALA A 444 32.29 -24.04 7.63
CA ALA A 444 31.04 -23.32 7.35
C ALA A 444 29.85 -23.90 8.13
N CYS A 445 29.74 -25.23 8.18
CA CYS A 445 28.70 -25.95 8.92
C CYS A 445 28.82 -25.74 10.44
N SER A 446 30.04 -25.72 10.98
CA SER A 446 30.28 -25.49 12.42
C SER A 446 29.90 -24.08 12.82
N ILE A 447 30.28 -23.08 12.02
CA ILE A 447 29.90 -21.67 12.21
C ILE A 447 28.39 -21.50 12.12
N ALA A 448 27.74 -22.09 11.11
CA ALA A 448 26.29 -22.00 10.94
C ALA A 448 25.52 -22.65 12.10
N LYS A 449 26.00 -23.78 12.62
CA LYS A 449 25.42 -24.46 13.79
C LYS A 449 25.53 -23.61 15.06
N LEU A 450 26.68 -22.97 15.27
CA LEU A 450 26.85 -22.05 16.39
C LEU A 450 25.85 -20.90 16.28
N ALA A 451 25.79 -20.22 15.13
CA ALA A 451 24.84 -19.14 14.88
C ALA A 451 23.39 -19.56 15.12
N LEU A 452 23.00 -20.75 14.65
CA LEU A 452 21.67 -21.29 14.86
C LEU A 452 21.38 -21.53 16.35
N SER A 453 22.31 -22.14 17.08
CA SER A 453 22.14 -22.38 18.51
C SER A 453 21.99 -21.08 19.30
N THR A 454 22.80 -20.06 18.99
CA THR A 454 22.71 -18.74 19.62
C THR A 454 21.41 -18.02 19.24
N SER A 455 20.95 -18.15 17.98
CA SER A 455 19.69 -17.53 17.52
C SER A 455 18.45 -18.04 18.26
N LEU A 456 18.48 -19.30 18.72
CA LEU A 456 17.38 -19.94 19.45
C LEU A 456 17.47 -19.73 20.96
N ASP A 457 18.62 -19.29 21.47
CA ASP A 457 18.83 -19.05 22.88
C ASP A 457 18.29 -17.67 23.29
N SER A 458 17.25 -17.68 24.12
CA SER A 458 16.60 -16.47 24.64
C SER A 458 17.44 -15.70 25.66
N TYR A 459 18.55 -16.28 26.14
CA TYR A 459 19.46 -15.66 27.12
C TYR A 459 20.86 -15.38 26.56
N ALA A 460 21.09 -15.67 25.29
CA ALA A 460 22.37 -15.39 24.64
C ALA A 460 22.68 -13.89 24.64
N ILE A 461 23.94 -13.56 24.94
CA ILE A 461 24.50 -12.23 24.74
C ILE A 461 24.97 -12.15 23.29
N SER A 462 24.03 -11.97 22.37
CA SER A 462 24.34 -11.90 20.94
C SER A 462 24.88 -10.51 20.54
N PRO A 463 25.66 -10.40 19.45
CA PRO A 463 26.01 -9.11 18.86
C PRO A 463 24.80 -8.19 18.63
N PHE A 464 23.66 -8.77 18.23
CA PHE A 464 22.41 -8.05 18.05
C PHE A 464 21.82 -7.51 19.37
N ALA A 465 21.80 -8.33 20.43
CA ALA A 465 21.33 -7.89 21.75
C ALA A 465 22.20 -6.74 22.29
N LYS A 466 23.53 -6.84 22.12
CA LYS A 466 24.47 -5.78 22.50
C LYS A 466 24.20 -4.48 21.71
N ALA A 467 24.04 -4.57 20.40
CA ALA A 467 23.74 -3.41 19.55
C ALA A 467 22.37 -2.78 19.88
N SER A 468 21.39 -3.60 20.26
CA SER A 468 20.07 -3.13 20.70
C SER A 468 20.15 -2.33 21.99
N TRP A 469 20.91 -2.80 22.99
CA TRP A 469 21.15 -2.06 24.24
C TRP A 469 21.87 -0.73 23.99
N GLU A 470 22.87 -0.70 23.12
CA GLU A 470 23.57 0.53 22.73
C GLU A 470 22.64 1.53 22.01
N ALA A 471 21.61 1.05 21.32
CA ALA A 471 20.57 1.86 20.69
C ALA A 471 19.42 2.27 21.64
N GLY A 472 19.48 1.89 22.92
CA GLY A 472 18.46 2.21 23.93
C GLY A 472 17.21 1.33 23.89
N LEU A 473 17.28 0.16 23.23
CA LEU A 473 16.21 -0.82 23.17
C LEU A 473 16.53 -2.01 24.10
N GLU A 474 15.61 -2.39 24.97
CA GLU A 474 15.78 -3.55 25.85
C GLU A 474 15.43 -4.84 25.09
N PHE A 475 16.45 -5.46 24.46
CA PHE A 475 16.35 -6.78 23.81
C PHE A 475 17.36 -7.75 24.41
N ILE A 476 16.96 -8.99 24.68
CA ILE A 476 17.80 -10.05 25.27
C ILE A 476 17.64 -11.32 24.42
N GLY A 477 18.74 -12.03 24.16
CA GLY A 477 18.75 -13.29 23.42
C GLY A 477 19.29 -13.18 21.99
N GLY A 478 19.24 -14.29 21.27
CA GLY A 478 19.53 -14.36 19.84
C GLY A 478 18.41 -13.78 18.96
N LYS A 479 18.76 -13.46 17.71
CA LYS A 479 17.82 -13.03 16.67
C LYS A 479 17.55 -14.22 15.74
N ILE A 480 16.31 -14.71 15.73
CA ILE A 480 15.89 -15.75 14.80
C ILE A 480 15.83 -15.17 13.39
N ASP A 481 16.70 -15.66 12.50
CA ASP A 481 16.79 -15.23 11.10
C ASP A 481 17.28 -16.36 10.19
N TYR A 482 17.26 -16.14 8.87
CA TYR A 482 17.87 -17.05 7.91
C TYR A 482 19.41 -16.97 7.99
N ILE A 483 20.05 -18.10 8.28
CA ILE A 483 21.50 -18.19 8.45
C ILE A 483 22.12 -18.88 7.23
N THR A 484 22.98 -18.17 6.51
CA THR A 484 23.80 -18.71 5.43
C THR A 484 25.26 -18.39 5.72
N VAL A 485 26.14 -19.38 5.55
CA VAL A 485 27.59 -19.23 5.76
C VAL A 485 28.33 -19.83 4.58
N VAL A 486 29.31 -19.10 4.07
CA VAL A 486 30.20 -19.48 2.97
C VAL A 486 31.63 -19.26 3.44
N VAL A 487 32.48 -20.27 3.29
CA VAL A 487 33.89 -20.21 3.67
C VAL A 487 34.73 -20.44 2.42
N PHE A 488 35.67 -19.55 2.15
CA PHE A 488 36.60 -19.62 1.03
C PHE A 488 38.02 -19.81 1.55
N TYR A 489 38.74 -20.79 1.00
CA TYR A 489 40.18 -20.92 1.17
C TYR A 489 40.87 -20.31 -0.05
N ILE A 490 41.72 -19.30 0.18
CA ILE A 490 42.48 -18.70 -0.90
C ILE A 490 43.70 -19.57 -1.16
N VAL A 491 43.72 -20.24 -2.31
CA VAL A 491 44.83 -21.09 -2.76
C VAL A 491 45.66 -20.37 -3.82
N SER A 492 46.94 -20.69 -3.89
CA SER A 492 47.78 -20.22 -4.99
C SER A 492 47.30 -20.84 -6.30
N THR A 493 47.15 -20.02 -7.34
CA THR A 493 47.00 -20.50 -8.71
C THR A 493 48.41 -20.74 -9.26
N ASP A 494 48.80 -21.99 -9.42
CA ASP A 494 50.02 -22.36 -10.16
C ASP A 494 49.93 -21.98 -11.65
#